data_AF-A0A368F5A8-F1
#
_entry.id   AF-A0A368F5A8-F1
#
_cell.length_a   1.000
_cell.length_b   1.000
_cell.length_c   1.000
_cell.angle_alpha   90.00
_cell.angle_beta   90.00
_cell.angle_gamma   90.00
#
_symmetry.space_group_name_H-M   'P 1'
#
loop_
_entity.id
_entity.type
_entity.pdbx_description
1 polymer ?
#
loop_
_entity_poly.entity_id
_entity_poly.type
_entity_poly.pdbx_seq_one_letter_code
_entity_poly.pdbx_strand_id
1 'polypeptide(L)'
;MCCFFFSNNFHYASYFMTRKPVTMKRRNALNVATAKRCMYMTVIFQLLANMYFNKMVLPGMEYVEDFVDFLIDAELNDLPVLKRACERYLCGELNTKKDLLTSLLLDLLFISIVFQLPVMKSMTLSELSNRTEELSHPDKLMEDDEYKVLDKRVRSLSDRNLVELIEQCLAFSEQRNRVQVIPLNE
;
A
#
# COMPACT_ATOMS: atom_id res chain seq x y z
N MET A 1 5.81 -25.78 6.35
CA MET A 1 7.19 -26.11 6.79
C MET A 1 8.08 -25.14 6.03
N CYS A 2 8.34 -23.97 6.61
CA CYS A 2 9.04 -22.88 5.92
C CYS A 2 10.55 -22.99 6.20
N CYS A 3 11.34 -22.99 5.13
CA CYS A 3 12.79 -22.94 5.21
C CYS A 3 13.26 -21.55 4.73
N PHE A 4 13.93 -20.83 5.63
CA PHE A 4 14.64 -19.59 5.36
C PHE A 4 15.88 -19.85 4.49
N PHE A 5 16.04 -19.15 3.37
CA PHE A 5 17.36 -18.87 2.80
C PHE A 5 17.32 -17.54 2.02
N PHE A 6 18.06 -16.56 2.52
CA PHE A 6 18.30 -15.27 1.88
C PHE A 6 19.37 -15.44 0.78
N SER A 7 19.17 -14.82 -0.38
CA SER A 7 20.28 -14.44 -1.25
C SER A 7 20.03 -13.08 -1.89
N ASN A 8 21.01 -12.21 -1.63
CA ASN A 8 21.15 -10.85 -2.11
C ASN A 8 21.16 -10.75 -3.63
N ASN A 9 20.61 -9.67 -4.16
CA ASN A 9 21.30 -8.68 -5.00
C ASN A 9 20.24 -7.72 -5.56
N PHE A 10 20.44 -6.41 -5.43
CA PHE A 10 20.67 -5.50 -6.57
C PHE A 10 20.52 -4.02 -6.17
N HIS A 11 21.51 -3.25 -6.61
CA HIS A 11 21.49 -1.80 -6.75
C HIS A 11 20.22 -1.34 -7.50
N TYR A 12 19.66 -0.15 -7.20
CA TYR A 12 19.71 1.01 -8.12
C TYR A 12 19.00 2.23 -7.53
N ALA A 13 19.60 3.38 -7.81
CA ALA A 13 19.33 4.67 -7.22
C ALA A 13 18.39 5.53 -8.09
N SER A 14 17.60 6.34 -7.38
CA SER A 14 17.27 7.75 -7.68
C SER A 14 16.65 8.11 -9.03
N TYR A 15 15.33 8.36 -9.06
CA TYR A 15 14.74 9.44 -9.88
C TYR A 15 13.44 9.96 -9.23
N PHE A 16 13.54 11.09 -8.52
CA PHE A 16 12.40 11.88 -8.04
C PHE A 16 12.38 13.23 -8.78
N MET A 17 11.16 13.73 -9.02
CA MET A 17 10.76 15.09 -9.43
C MET A 17 10.69 15.42 -10.94
N THR A 18 9.47 15.61 -11.44
CA THR A 18 8.83 16.95 -11.62
C THR A 18 7.60 16.85 -12.52
N ARG A 19 6.41 17.28 -12.06
CA ARG A 19 5.29 17.64 -12.97
C ARG A 19 4.70 18.99 -12.56
N LYS A 20 4.73 19.94 -13.51
CA LYS A 20 4.18 21.31 -13.43
C LYS A 20 2.65 21.31 -13.63
N PRO A 21 1.92 22.34 -13.16
CA PRO A 21 0.46 22.40 -13.26
C PRO A 21 -0.01 22.91 -14.64
N VAL A 22 -1.07 22.31 -15.19
CA VAL A 22 -1.71 22.72 -16.46
C VAL A 22 -2.94 23.56 -16.15
N THR A 23 -3.00 24.75 -16.76
CA THR A 23 -4.08 25.74 -16.63
C THR A 23 -5.39 25.29 -17.29
N MET A 24 -6.48 25.51 -16.57
CA MET A 24 -7.86 25.16 -16.88
C MET A 24 -8.50 26.15 -17.89
N LYS A 25 -9.07 25.65 -19.00
CA LYS A 25 -9.97 26.45 -19.87
C LYS A 25 -11.19 25.61 -20.29
N ARG A 26 -12.37 26.15 -19.97
CA ARG A 26 -13.75 25.64 -20.14
C ARG A 26 -14.03 24.94 -21.48
N ARG A 27 -14.64 23.75 -21.43
CA ARG A 27 -15.61 23.23 -22.42
C ARG A 27 -16.73 22.47 -21.69
N ASN A 28 -17.80 23.17 -21.37
CA ASN A 28 -19.05 22.59 -20.87
C ASN A 28 -19.86 22.06 -22.07
N ALA A 29 -19.71 20.76 -22.36
CA ALA A 29 -20.61 19.88 -23.12
C ALA A 29 -19.82 18.66 -23.65
N LEU A 30 -19.00 18.02 -22.81
CA LEU A 30 -18.40 16.74 -23.17
C LEU A 30 -19.50 15.67 -23.09
N ASN A 31 -20.11 15.41 -24.25
CA ASN A 31 -21.21 14.47 -24.51
C ASN A 31 -21.32 13.31 -23.51
N VAL A 32 -22.49 13.17 -22.88
CA VAL A 32 -22.84 12.05 -21.99
C VAL A 32 -22.58 10.69 -22.66
N ALA A 33 -22.71 10.59 -23.99
CA ALA A 33 -22.37 9.39 -24.75
C ALA A 33 -20.86 9.09 -24.79
N THR A 34 -20.02 10.13 -24.91
CA THR A 34 -18.56 10.00 -24.86
C THR A 34 -18.09 9.67 -23.45
N ALA A 35 -18.74 10.26 -22.42
CA ALA A 35 -18.52 9.88 -21.02
C ALA A 35 -18.93 8.43 -20.74
N LYS A 36 -20.11 7.98 -21.22
CA LYS A 36 -20.54 6.58 -21.13
C LYS A 36 -19.57 5.64 -21.84
N ARG A 37 -19.14 5.95 -23.06
CA ARG A 37 -18.19 5.12 -23.82
C ARG A 37 -16.81 5.05 -23.12
N CYS A 38 -16.32 6.16 -22.56
CA CYS A 38 -15.10 6.19 -21.77
C CYS A 38 -15.25 5.38 -20.47
N MET A 39 -16.42 5.42 -19.83
CA MET A 39 -16.74 4.63 -18.65
C MET A 39 -16.74 3.12 -18.95
N TYR A 40 -17.43 2.68 -20.01
CA TYR A 40 -17.42 1.27 -20.42
C TYR A 40 -16.02 0.77 -20.76
N MET A 41 -15.23 1.58 -21.46
CA MET A 41 -13.87 1.22 -21.83
C MET A 41 -12.95 1.09 -20.60
N THR A 42 -13.13 1.96 -19.61
CA THR A 42 -12.42 1.88 -18.32
C THR A 42 -12.81 0.62 -17.53
N VAL A 43 -14.10 0.27 -17.52
CA VAL A 43 -14.60 -0.95 -16.83
C VAL A 43 -14.04 -2.21 -17.49
N ILE A 44 -14.00 -2.27 -18.82
CA ILE A 44 -13.44 -3.40 -19.56
C ILE A 44 -11.95 -3.56 -19.24
N PHE A 45 -11.17 -2.47 -19.27
CA PHE A 45 -9.77 -2.53 -18.90
C PHE A 45 -9.55 -2.99 -17.47
N GLN A 46 -10.40 -2.55 -16.54
CA GLN A 46 -10.31 -2.98 -15.15
C GLN A 46 -10.66 -4.45 -14.97
N LEU A 47 -11.65 -4.96 -15.72
CA LEU A 47 -11.99 -6.37 -15.74
C LEU A 47 -10.84 -7.22 -16.29
N LEU A 48 -10.27 -6.80 -17.43
CA LEU A 48 -9.12 -7.48 -18.05
C LEU A 48 -7.90 -7.47 -17.14
N ALA A 49 -7.60 -6.33 -16.51
CA ALA A 49 -6.53 -6.20 -15.52
C ALA A 49 -6.73 -7.15 -14.33
N ASN A 50 -7.94 -7.23 -13.78
CA ASN A 50 -8.28 -8.17 -12.72
C ASN A 50 -8.13 -9.63 -13.17
N MET A 51 -8.56 -9.96 -14.39
CA MET A 51 -8.42 -11.32 -14.92
C MET A 51 -6.95 -11.69 -15.12
N TYR A 52 -6.17 -10.79 -15.73
CA TYR A 52 -4.74 -10.96 -15.92
C TYR A 52 -4.03 -11.15 -14.58
N PHE A 53 -4.28 -10.27 -13.62
CA PHE A 53 -3.71 -10.37 -12.28
C PHE A 53 -4.05 -11.71 -11.63
N ASN A 54 -5.33 -12.08 -11.54
CA ASN A 54 -5.75 -13.29 -10.84
C ASN A 54 -5.35 -14.61 -11.53
N LYS A 55 -5.22 -14.63 -12.86
CA LYS A 55 -4.98 -15.87 -13.62
C LYS A 55 -3.54 -16.06 -14.05
N MET A 56 -2.80 -14.98 -14.27
CA MET A 56 -1.42 -15.05 -14.78
C MET A 56 -0.41 -14.67 -13.72
N VAL A 57 -0.65 -13.59 -12.98
CA VAL A 57 0.30 -13.02 -12.03
C VAL A 57 0.22 -13.73 -10.69
N LEU A 58 -0.97 -13.77 -10.10
CA LEU A 58 -1.22 -14.29 -8.76
C LEU A 58 -0.72 -15.72 -8.51
N PRO A 59 -0.81 -16.68 -9.46
CA PRO A 59 -0.28 -18.03 -9.23
C PRO A 59 1.23 -18.10 -8.99
N GLY A 60 1.98 -17.07 -9.40
CA GLY A 60 3.43 -16.97 -9.16
C GLY A 60 3.81 -16.11 -7.96
N MET A 61 2.83 -15.64 -7.17
CA MET A 61 3.05 -14.76 -6.03
C MET A 61 3.00 -15.58 -4.74
N GLU A 62 4.14 -15.84 -4.13
CA GLU A 62 4.26 -16.62 -2.89
C GLU A 62 4.60 -15.74 -1.67
N TYR A 63 5.35 -14.67 -1.90
CA TYR A 63 5.88 -13.79 -0.86
C TYR A 63 5.42 -12.35 -1.05
N VAL A 64 5.54 -11.53 0.01
CA VAL A 64 5.18 -10.10 -0.04
C VAL A 64 6.05 -9.35 -1.06
N GLU A 65 7.30 -9.74 -1.16
CA GLU A 65 8.30 -9.25 -2.11
C GLU A 65 7.84 -9.37 -3.57
N ASP A 66 7.17 -10.48 -3.93
CA ASP A 66 6.67 -10.66 -5.29
C ASP A 66 5.62 -9.60 -5.65
N PHE A 67 4.77 -9.22 -4.69
CA PHE A 67 3.81 -8.13 -4.88
C PHE A 67 4.51 -6.78 -5.01
N VAL A 68 5.61 -6.57 -4.30
CA VAL A 68 6.42 -5.35 -4.42
C VAL A 68 7.01 -5.25 -5.82
N ASP A 69 7.65 -6.30 -6.31
CA ASP A 69 8.25 -6.34 -7.66
C ASP A 69 7.18 -6.07 -8.73
N PHE A 70 6.01 -6.68 -8.60
CA PHE A 70 4.89 -6.41 -9.48
C PHE A 70 4.41 -4.96 -9.44
N LEU A 71 4.34 -4.35 -8.25
CA LEU A 71 3.94 -2.96 -8.08
C LEU A 71 4.99 -1.99 -8.65
N ILE A 72 6.27 -2.32 -8.55
CA ILE A 72 7.36 -1.58 -9.21
C ILE A 72 7.18 -1.63 -10.72
N ASP A 73 7.02 -2.81 -11.29
CA ASP A 73 6.82 -2.98 -12.74
C ASP A 73 5.58 -2.23 -13.23
N ALA A 74 4.48 -2.29 -12.47
CA ALA A 74 3.25 -1.58 -12.80
C ALA A 74 3.42 -0.05 -12.71
N GLU A 75 4.22 0.47 -11.78
CA GLU A 75 4.55 1.90 -11.68
C GLU A 75 5.45 2.34 -12.83
N LEU A 76 6.52 1.58 -13.13
CA LEU A 76 7.47 1.88 -14.19
C LEU A 76 6.82 1.91 -15.59
N ASN A 77 5.80 1.08 -15.80
CA ASN A 77 5.09 0.99 -17.07
C ASN A 77 3.82 1.86 -17.12
N ASP A 78 3.56 2.72 -16.13
CA ASP A 78 2.35 3.57 -16.04
C ASP A 78 1.04 2.75 -16.16
N LEU A 79 0.94 1.62 -15.44
CA LEU A 79 -0.21 0.70 -15.44
C LEU A 79 -1.05 0.79 -14.15
N PRO A 80 -1.77 1.91 -13.90
CA PRO A 80 -2.50 2.12 -12.65
C PRO A 80 -3.67 1.12 -12.45
N VAL A 81 -4.18 0.52 -13.53
CA VAL A 81 -5.24 -0.50 -13.45
C VAL A 81 -4.75 -1.80 -12.82
N LEU A 82 -3.47 -2.15 -13.01
CA LEU A 82 -2.83 -3.32 -12.41
C LEU A 82 -2.53 -3.09 -10.94
N LYS A 83 -2.03 -1.90 -10.58
CA LYS A 83 -1.87 -1.49 -9.17
C LYS A 83 -3.18 -1.59 -8.40
N ARG A 84 -4.28 -1.12 -8.99
CA ARG A 84 -5.62 -1.24 -8.38
C ARG A 84 -6.11 -2.68 -8.27
N ALA A 85 -5.76 -3.55 -9.22
CA ALA A 85 -6.09 -4.97 -9.14
C ALA A 85 -5.35 -5.64 -7.98
N CYS A 86 -4.05 -5.38 -7.85
CA CYS A 86 -3.22 -5.83 -6.73
C CYS A 86 -3.75 -5.29 -5.38
N GLU A 87 -4.02 -3.99 -5.28
CA GLU A 87 -4.57 -3.36 -4.08
C GLU A 87 -5.87 -4.02 -3.62
N ARG A 88 -6.79 -4.27 -4.55
CA ARG A 88 -8.06 -4.95 -4.25
C ARG A 88 -7.86 -6.36 -3.73
N TYR A 89 -6.92 -7.11 -4.31
CA TYR A 89 -6.60 -8.46 -3.85
C TYR A 89 -6.03 -8.42 -2.42
N LEU A 90 -5.02 -7.59 -2.17
CA LEU A 90 -4.40 -7.45 -0.84
C LEU A 90 -5.41 -6.97 0.21
N CYS A 91 -6.30 -6.05 -0.14
CA CYS A 91 -7.40 -5.64 0.75
C CYS A 91 -8.40 -6.79 0.99
N GLY A 92 -8.65 -7.65 0.01
CA GLY A 92 -9.46 -8.86 0.17
C GLY A 92 -8.84 -9.83 1.17
N GLU A 93 -7.52 -10.04 1.09
CA GLU A 93 -6.77 -10.87 2.03
C GLU A 93 -6.76 -10.28 3.44
N LEU A 94 -6.56 -8.95 3.57
CA LEU A 94 -6.64 -8.24 4.85
C LEU A 94 -8.00 -8.37 5.53
N ASN A 95 -9.10 -8.38 4.77
CA ASN A 95 -10.44 -8.52 5.33
C ASN A 95 -10.77 -9.95 5.77
N THR A 96 -10.16 -10.96 5.13
CA THR A 96 -10.44 -12.37 5.41
C THR A 96 -9.55 -12.93 6.52
N LYS A 97 -8.28 -12.52 6.58
CA LYS A 97 -7.30 -12.96 7.58
C LYS A 97 -7.24 -11.98 8.75
N LYS A 98 -7.75 -12.38 9.92
CA LYS A 98 -7.78 -11.53 11.13
C LYS A 98 -6.50 -11.61 11.98
N ASP A 99 -5.80 -12.73 11.92
CA ASP A 99 -4.59 -12.98 12.74
C ASP A 99 -3.30 -12.70 11.96
N LEU A 100 -3.19 -11.50 11.39
CA LEU A 100 -1.97 -11.06 10.73
C LEU A 100 -0.96 -10.54 11.74
N LEU A 101 0.33 -10.80 11.51
CA LEU A 101 1.42 -10.26 12.32
C LEU A 101 1.52 -8.74 12.15
N THR A 102 1.89 -8.04 13.22
CA THR A 102 2.05 -6.58 13.21
C THR A 102 3.19 -6.12 12.32
N SER A 103 4.28 -6.89 12.24
CA SER A 103 5.37 -6.72 11.26
C SER A 103 4.87 -6.71 9.82
N LEU A 104 4.03 -7.69 9.45
CA LEU A 104 3.43 -7.79 8.12
C LEU A 104 2.48 -6.63 7.85
N LEU A 105 1.68 -6.20 8.84
CA LEU A 105 0.82 -5.02 8.68
C LEU A 105 1.62 -3.73 8.46
N LEU A 106 2.76 -3.56 9.14
CA LEU A 106 3.67 -2.44 8.92
C LEU A 106 4.30 -2.48 7.52
N ASP A 107 4.67 -3.66 7.04
CA ASP A 107 5.18 -3.88 5.69
C ASP A 107 4.14 -3.52 4.61
N LEU A 108 2.92 -4.03 4.77
CA LEU A 108 1.78 -3.71 3.90
C LEU A 108 1.44 -2.22 3.95
N LEU A 109 1.49 -1.58 5.13
CA LEU A 109 1.33 -0.13 5.26
C LEU A 109 2.43 0.62 4.49
N PHE A 110 3.68 0.21 4.64
CA PHE A 110 4.79 0.83 3.94
C PHE A 110 4.62 0.75 2.42
N ILE A 111 4.34 -0.44 1.89
CA ILE A 111 4.06 -0.69 0.47
C ILE A 111 2.92 0.23 0.00
N SER A 112 1.84 0.33 0.78
CA SER A 112 0.69 1.17 0.42
C SER A 112 1.04 2.66 0.33
N ILE A 113 2.01 3.15 1.12
CA ILE A 113 2.47 4.54 1.08
C ILE A 113 3.36 4.77 -0.14
N VAL A 114 4.34 3.90 -0.37
CA VAL A 114 5.29 4.01 -1.49
C VAL A 114 4.56 3.97 -2.83
N PHE A 115 3.69 2.98 -3.02
CA PHE A 115 2.96 2.78 -4.27
C PHE A 115 1.63 3.53 -4.32
N GLN A 116 1.32 4.42 -3.38
CA GLN A 116 0.09 5.22 -3.36
C GLN A 116 -1.18 4.36 -3.53
N LEU A 117 -1.33 3.36 -2.65
CA LEU A 117 -2.50 2.48 -2.57
C LEU A 117 -3.41 2.96 -1.43
N PRO A 118 -4.35 3.89 -1.69
CA PRO A 118 -5.06 4.62 -0.64
C PRO A 118 -6.02 3.74 0.17
N VAL A 119 -6.67 2.75 -0.44
CA VAL A 119 -7.62 1.87 0.23
C VAL A 119 -6.87 0.95 1.19
N MET A 120 -5.78 0.36 0.71
CA MET A 120 -4.93 -0.50 1.51
C MET A 120 -4.31 0.28 2.67
N LYS A 121 -3.79 1.49 2.42
CA LYS A 121 -3.26 2.38 3.45
C LYS A 121 -4.27 2.64 4.57
N SER A 122 -5.51 2.98 4.20
CA SER A 122 -6.56 3.25 5.18
C SER A 122 -6.91 2.01 6.01
N MET A 123 -6.94 0.84 5.37
CA MET A 123 -7.30 -0.42 6.01
C MET A 123 -6.20 -0.87 6.99
N THR A 124 -4.94 -0.84 6.58
CA THR A 124 -3.80 -1.20 7.43
C THR A 124 -3.61 -0.22 8.57
N LEU A 125 -3.75 1.09 8.36
CA LEU A 125 -3.73 2.08 9.44
C LEU A 125 -4.86 1.84 10.46
N SER A 126 -6.07 1.52 9.99
CA SER A 126 -7.18 1.21 10.88
C SER A 126 -6.88 0.00 11.76
N GLU A 127 -6.30 -1.05 11.19
CA GLU A 127 -5.94 -2.26 11.93
C GLU A 127 -4.80 -2.01 12.93
N LEU A 128 -3.72 -1.35 12.49
CA LEU A 128 -2.57 -1.00 13.33
C LEU A 128 -2.95 -0.04 14.46
N SER A 129 -3.90 0.87 14.24
CA SER A 129 -4.37 1.79 15.27
C SER A 129 -5.11 1.11 16.42
N ASN A 130 -5.53 -0.15 16.27
CA ASN A 130 -6.08 -0.95 17.36
C ASN A 130 -4.99 -1.69 18.17
N ARG A 131 -3.75 -1.73 17.67
CA ARG A 131 -2.61 -2.48 18.23
C ARG A 131 -1.51 -1.57 18.75
N THR A 132 -1.87 -0.37 19.23
CA THR A 132 -0.92 0.65 19.67
C THR A 132 -0.01 0.22 20.81
N GLU A 133 -0.45 -0.75 21.62
CA GLU A 133 0.36 -1.30 22.72
C GLU A 133 1.61 -2.02 22.19
N GLU A 134 1.47 -2.79 21.11
CA GLU A 134 2.59 -3.49 20.45
C GLU A 134 3.57 -2.51 19.82
N LEU A 135 3.07 -1.37 19.34
CA LEU A 135 3.86 -0.33 18.68
C LEU A 135 4.48 0.70 19.63
N SER A 136 4.17 0.63 20.93
CA SER A 136 4.51 1.65 21.92
C SER A 136 6.01 1.77 22.22
N HIS A 137 6.80 0.74 21.89
CA HIS A 137 8.24 0.69 22.14
C HIS A 137 9.02 0.34 20.86
N PRO A 138 9.14 1.27 19.90
CA PRO A 138 9.83 1.03 18.63
C PRO A 138 11.27 0.53 18.83
N ASP A 139 11.99 1.08 19.80
CA ASP A 139 13.38 0.69 20.09
C ASP A 139 13.53 -0.79 20.44
N LYS A 140 12.57 -1.35 21.19
CA LYS A 140 12.56 -2.77 21.55
C LYS A 140 12.17 -3.65 20.38
N LEU A 141 11.24 -3.20 19.53
CA LEU A 141 10.87 -3.92 18.31
C LEU A 141 12.06 -4.05 17.37
N MET A 142 12.91 -3.01 17.29
CA MET A 142 14.12 -3.01 16.47
C MET A 142 15.20 -3.98 16.97
N GLU A 143 15.07 -4.58 18.15
CA GLU A 143 15.94 -5.66 18.62
C GLU A 143 15.63 -7.00 17.95
N ASP A 144 14.38 -7.18 17.46
CA ASP A 144 13.94 -8.38 16.75
C ASP A 144 14.41 -8.36 15.29
N ASP A 145 14.91 -9.51 14.83
CA ASP A 145 15.45 -9.67 13.48
C ASP A 145 14.38 -9.46 12.40
N GLU A 146 13.11 -9.77 12.69
CA GLU A 146 12.00 -9.53 11.77
C GLU A 146 11.85 -8.02 11.43
N TYR A 147 11.90 -7.17 12.46
CA TYR A 147 11.77 -5.72 12.30
C TYR A 147 13.04 -5.09 11.72
N LYS A 148 14.23 -5.66 11.96
CA LYS A 148 15.47 -5.23 11.28
C LYS A 148 15.42 -5.51 9.78
N VAL A 149 14.89 -6.67 9.38
CA VAL A 149 14.70 -7.00 7.96
C VAL A 149 13.70 -6.03 7.32
N LEU A 150 12.60 -5.75 8.03
CA LEU A 150 11.61 -4.78 7.56
C LEU A 150 12.21 -3.37 7.42
N ASP A 151 12.96 -2.87 8.41
CA ASP A 151 13.60 -1.55 8.34
C ASP A 151 14.60 -1.45 7.18
N LYS A 152 15.38 -2.51 6.92
CA LYS A 152 16.23 -2.57 5.73
C LYS A 152 15.42 -2.43 4.45
N ARG A 153 14.26 -3.10 4.35
CA ARG A 153 13.38 -3.01 3.18
C ARG A 153 12.79 -1.60 3.05
N VAL A 154 12.31 -1.00 4.13
CA VAL A 154 11.78 0.37 4.18
C VAL A 154 12.81 1.38 3.66
N ARG A 155 14.05 1.26 4.12
CA ARG A 155 15.18 2.11 3.69
C ARG A 155 15.62 1.86 2.25
N SER A 156 15.41 0.65 1.73
CA SER A 156 15.76 0.32 0.34
C SER A 156 14.78 0.94 -0.67
N LEU A 157 13.51 1.08 -0.28
CA LEU A 157 12.43 1.57 -1.14
C LEU A 157 12.07 3.05 -0.87
N SER A 158 12.57 3.64 0.21
CA SER A 158 12.32 5.03 0.57
C SER A 158 13.44 5.62 1.44
N ASP A 159 13.55 6.94 1.48
CA ASP A 159 14.48 7.63 2.39
C ASP A 159 14.04 7.61 3.87
N ARG A 160 12.92 6.95 4.18
CA ARG A 160 12.36 6.87 5.54
C ARG A 160 12.91 5.66 6.28
N ASN A 161 12.66 5.61 7.59
CA ASN A 161 12.94 4.44 8.41
C ASN A 161 11.66 3.88 9.04
N LEU A 162 11.74 2.66 9.56
CA LEU A 162 10.59 1.97 10.16
C LEU A 162 10.08 2.68 11.42
N VAL A 163 10.96 3.33 12.18
CA VAL A 163 10.59 4.07 13.40
C VAL A 163 9.67 5.23 13.06
N GLU A 164 10.01 6.05 12.05
CA GLU A 164 9.17 7.15 11.55
C GLU A 164 7.80 6.66 11.06
N LEU A 165 7.74 5.45 10.50
CA LEU A 165 6.48 4.85 10.08
C LEU A 165 5.62 4.45 11.29
N ILE A 166 6.23 3.84 12.31
CA ILE A 166 5.54 3.47 13.56
C ILE A 166 5.03 4.71 14.28
N GLU A 167 5.83 5.78 14.35
CA GLU A 167 5.42 7.06 14.93
C GLU A 167 4.19 7.66 14.22
N GLN A 168 4.14 7.57 12.88
CA GLN A 168 2.96 7.99 12.11
C GLN A 168 1.71 7.18 12.47
N CYS A 169 1.85 5.87 12.72
CA CYS A 169 0.74 5.03 13.17
C CYS A 169 0.23 5.46 14.54
N LEU A 170 1.13 5.73 15.49
CA LEU A 170 0.78 6.18 16.84
C LEU A 170 0.09 7.54 16.80
N ALA A 171 0.62 8.49 16.02
CA ALA A 171 0.01 9.80 15.83
C ALA A 171 -1.39 9.70 15.21
N PHE A 172 -1.57 8.81 14.22
CA PHE A 172 -2.88 8.56 13.62
C PHE A 172 -3.87 7.98 14.63
N SER A 173 -3.45 7.02 15.47
CA SER A 173 -4.30 6.46 16.51
C SER A 173 -4.73 7.52 17.54
N GLU A 174 -3.81 8.38 17.96
CA GLU A 174 -4.12 9.49 18.87
C GLU A 174 -5.14 10.46 18.26
N GLN A 175 -4.98 10.83 16.98
CA GLN A 175 -5.94 11.65 16.26
C GLN A 175 -7.32 10.99 16.18
N ARG A 176 -7.38 9.70 15.88
CA ARG A 176 -8.62 8.93 15.84
C ARG A 176 -9.33 8.96 17.20
N ASN A 177 -8.60 8.74 18.29
CA ASN A 177 -9.16 8.75 19.64
C ASN A 177 -9.72 10.14 20.01
N ARG A 178 -9.04 11.22 19.63
CA ARG A 178 -9.54 12.59 19.85
C ARG A 178 -10.85 12.89 19.14
N VAL A 179 -11.05 12.34 17.93
CA VAL A 179 -12.30 12.49 17.16
C VAL A 179 -13.44 11.66 17.77
N GLN A 180 -13.15 10.46 18.28
CA GLN A 180 -14.16 9.61 18.94
C GLN A 180 -14.64 10.18 20.29
N VAL A 181 -13.83 11.02 20.95
CA VAL A 181 -14.13 11.58 22.27
C VAL A 181 -15.02 12.83 22.21
N ILE A 182 -15.47 13.30 21.05
CA ILE A 182 -16.51 14.34 21.01
C ILE A 182 -17.83 13.71 21.46
N PRO A 183 -18.29 13.94 22.71
CA PRO A 183 -19.58 13.45 23.13
C PRO A 183 -20.62 14.26 22.35
N LEU A 184 -21.57 13.57 21.71
CA LEU A 184 -22.84 14.20 21.39
C LEU A 184 -23.52 14.50 22.73
N ASN A 185 -23.26 15.70 23.26
CA ASN A 185 -24.08 16.25 24.34
C ASN A 185 -25.45 16.57 23.73
N GLU A 186 -26.38 15.62 23.81
CA GLU A 186 -27.81 15.88 23.87
C GLU A 186 -28.27 15.95 25.32
#